data_AF-A0AA43F329-F1
#
_entry.id   AF-A0AA43F329-F1
#
_cell.length_a   1.000
_cell.length_b   1.000
_cell.length_c   1.000
_cell.angle_alpha   90.00
_cell.angle_beta   90.00
_cell.angle_gamma   90.00
#
_symmetry.space_group_name_H-M   'P 1'
#
loop_
_entity.id
_entity.type
_entity.pdbx_description
1 polymer ?
#
loop_
_entity_poly.entity_id
_entity_poly.type
_entity_poly.pdbx_seq_one_letter_code
_entity_poly.pdbx_strand_id
1 'polypeptide(L)'
;LYEALCAGKPDLAGVRYGVFGLGDRTYAETYNFGGKRFDDILQALGAERIGERYTHDASSGTLPEEIALEWAQSWVEKVRETYSAA
;
A
#
# COMPACT_ATOMS: atom_id res chain seq x y z
N LEU A 1 14.89 0.71 4.17
CA LEU A 1 14.15 1.38 3.06
C LEU A 1 13.42 2.64 3.53
N TYR A 2 12.46 2.55 4.46
CA TYR A 2 11.68 3.71 4.93
C TYR A 2 12.57 4.91 5.34
N GLU A 3 13.57 4.68 6.19
CA GLU A 3 14.50 5.73 6.63
C GLU A 3 15.27 6.37 5.46
N ALA A 4 15.63 5.59 4.44
CA ALA A 4 16.31 6.10 3.25
C ALA A 4 15.39 6.99 2.41
N LEU A 5 14.09 6.67 2.31
CA LEU A 5 13.10 7.55 1.67
C LEU A 5 12.94 8.86 2.46
N CYS A 6 12.85 8.77 3.78
CA CYS A 6 12.72 9.96 4.64
C CYS A 6 13.96 10.88 4.59
N ALA A 7 15.15 10.29 4.59
CA ALA A 7 16.40 11.03 4.57
C ALA A 7 16.75 11.55 3.18
N GLY A 8 16.65 10.69 2.16
CA GLY A 8 17.05 11.01 0.79
C GLY A 8 16.05 11.85 0.02
N LYS A 9 14.76 11.81 0.39
CA LYS A 9 13.64 12.51 -0.26
C LYS A 9 13.74 12.52 -1.79
N PRO A 10 13.88 11.35 -2.44
CA PRO A 10 13.94 11.29 -3.89
C PRO A 10 12.63 11.82 -4.50
N ASP A 11 12.72 12.44 -5.67
CA ASP A 11 11.54 12.75 -6.47
C ASP A 11 10.97 11.45 -7.04
N LEU A 12 9.74 11.13 -6.66
CA LEU A 12 8.99 9.96 -7.14
C LEU A 12 7.86 10.36 -8.09
N ALA A 13 7.90 11.57 -8.67
CA ALA A 13 6.97 11.96 -9.72
C ALA A 13 6.95 10.93 -10.87
N GLY A 14 5.74 10.52 -11.27
CA GLY A 14 5.53 9.50 -12.29
C GLY A 14 5.64 8.06 -11.78
N VAL A 15 6.02 7.82 -10.52
CA VAL A 15 5.93 6.50 -9.88
C VAL A 15 4.49 6.25 -9.44
N ARG A 16 3.94 5.11 -9.83
CA ARG A 16 2.62 4.65 -9.39
C ARG A 16 2.76 3.37 -8.56
N TYR A 17 1.98 3.25 -7.48
CA TYR A 17 2.12 2.14 -6.54
C TYR A 17 0.78 1.68 -5.94
N GLY A 18 0.79 0.51 -5.33
CA GLY A 18 -0.29 0.00 -4.46
C GLY A 18 0.28 -0.40 -3.11
N VAL A 19 -0.56 -0.45 -2.07
CA VAL A 19 -0.13 -0.86 -0.73
C VAL A 19 -1.08 -1.91 -0.17
N PHE A 20 -0.53 -3.08 0.12
CA PHE A 20 -1.17 -4.11 0.93
C PHE A 20 -0.47 -4.15 2.29
N GLY A 21 -1.15 -3.66 3.33
CA GLY A 21 -0.60 -3.62 4.66
C GLY A 21 -1.02 -4.83 5.47
N LEU A 22 -0.05 -5.47 6.11
CA LEU A 22 -0.27 -6.51 7.11
C LEU A 22 -0.31 -5.88 8.50
N GLY A 23 -1.40 -6.09 9.22
CA GLY A 23 -1.58 -5.60 10.58
C GLY A 23 -2.31 -6.63 11.43
N ASP A 24 -2.42 -6.33 12.71
CA ASP A 24 -3.17 -7.14 13.66
C ASP A 24 -3.85 -6.20 14.65
N ARG A 25 -5.19 -6.26 14.72
CA ARG A 25 -6.01 -5.36 15.54
C ARG A 25 -5.77 -5.55 17.04
N THR A 26 -5.13 -6.64 17.46
CA THR A 26 -4.71 -6.83 18.86
C THR A 26 -3.71 -5.75 19.29
N TYR A 27 -2.94 -5.20 18.34
CA TYR A 27 -2.09 -4.04 18.54
C TYR A 27 -2.83 -2.76 18.16
N ALA A 28 -3.79 -2.34 19.00
CA ALA A 28 -4.70 -1.23 18.72
C ALA A 28 -3.99 0.07 18.26
N GLU A 29 -2.86 0.42 18.89
CA GLU A 29 -2.12 1.66 18.59
C GLU A 29 -1.36 1.62 17.27
N THR A 30 -0.98 0.42 16.80
CA THR A 30 -0.10 0.25 15.64
C THR A 30 -0.74 -0.57 14.52
N TYR A 31 -2.05 -0.79 14.59
CA TYR A 31 -2.77 -1.58 13.60
C TYR A 31 -2.51 -1.05 12.17
N ASN A 32 -1.86 -1.89 11.37
CA ASN A 32 -1.53 -1.60 9.98
C ASN A 32 -0.65 -0.33 9.76
N PHE A 33 0.11 0.07 10.78
CA PHE A 33 0.84 1.34 10.77
C PHE A 33 2.00 1.36 9.75
N GLY A 34 2.64 0.21 9.51
CA GLY A 34 3.69 0.09 8.50
C GLY A 34 3.19 0.43 7.08
N GLY A 35 2.07 -0.16 6.67
CA GLY A 35 1.43 0.14 5.39
C GLY A 35 1.03 1.61 5.28
N LYS A 36 0.48 2.18 6.36
CA LYS A 36 0.15 3.62 6.40
C LYS A 36 1.40 4.49 6.23
N ARG A 37 2.48 4.21 6.96
CA ARG A 37 3.71 5.02 6.90
C ARG A 37 4.35 5.01 5.52
N PHE A 38 4.37 3.86 4.84
CA PHE A 38 4.87 3.78 3.47
C PHE A 38 3.98 4.53 2.49
N ASP A 39 2.66 4.41 2.63
CA ASP A 39 1.73 5.16 1.81
C ASP A 39 1.88 6.68 1.97
N ASP A 40 2.01 7.16 3.21
CA ASP A 40 2.19 8.58 3.51
C ASP A 40 3.49 9.12 2.88
N ILE A 41 4.62 8.43 3.03
CA ILE A 41 5.91 8.92 2.51
C ILE A 41 6.00 8.84 0.99
N LEU A 42 5.42 7.82 0.34
CA LEU A 42 5.44 7.71 -1.12
C LEU A 42 4.64 8.84 -1.77
N GLN A 43 3.43 9.13 -1.27
CA GLN A 43 2.64 10.28 -1.69
C GLN A 43 3.36 11.61 -1.43
N ALA A 44 3.97 11.78 -0.25
CA ALA A 44 4.71 13.01 0.08
C ALA A 44 5.92 13.26 -0.84
N LEU A 45 6.45 12.21 -1.47
CA LEU A 45 7.55 12.27 -2.45
C LEU A 45 7.08 12.36 -3.91
N GLY A 46 5.77 12.49 -4.15
CA GLY A 46 5.21 12.71 -5.49
C GLY A 46 4.74 11.45 -6.23
N ALA A 47 4.80 10.27 -5.58
CA ALA A 47 4.23 9.06 -6.16
C ALA A 47 2.70 9.05 -6.05
N GLU A 48 2.03 8.40 -7.00
CA GLU A 48 0.57 8.30 -7.05
C GLU A 48 0.10 6.89 -6.64
N ARG A 49 -0.79 6.80 -5.63
CA ARG A 49 -1.38 5.52 -5.25
C ARG A 49 -2.48 5.13 -6.25
N ILE A 50 -2.40 3.92 -6.79
CA ILE A 50 -3.48 3.30 -7.55
C ILE A 50 -4.35 2.49 -6.60
N GLY A 51 -5.61 2.91 -6.47
CA GLY A 51 -6.60 2.28 -5.59
C GLY A 51 -6.37 2.55 -4.11
N GLU A 52 -7.23 1.97 -3.28
CA GLU A 52 -7.13 2.09 -1.82
C GLU A 52 -6.11 1.13 -1.23
N ARG A 53 -5.50 1.55 -0.13
CA ARG A 53 -4.63 0.68 0.67
C ARG A 53 -5.46 -0.43 1.30
N TYR A 54 -4.99 -1.68 1.18
CA TYR A 54 -5.61 -2.79 1.87
C TYR A 54 -5.07 -2.92 3.30
N THR A 55 -5.95 -3.11 4.27
CA THR A 55 -5.62 -3.29 5.69
C THR A 55 -5.95 -4.72 6.11
N HIS A 56 -5.03 -5.65 5.89
CA HIS A 56 -5.20 -7.00 6.40
C HIS A 56 -5.09 -7.01 7.94
N ASP A 57 -5.88 -7.89 8.55
CA ASP A 57 -5.90 -8.12 9.98
C ASP A 57 -5.66 -9.60 10.29
N ALA A 58 -4.52 -9.91 10.90
CA ALA A 58 -4.14 -11.28 11.26
C ALA A 58 -5.10 -11.92 12.28
N SER A 59 -5.87 -11.11 13.02
CA SER A 59 -6.86 -11.59 13.99
C SER A 59 -8.25 -11.83 13.38
N SER A 60 -8.42 -11.68 12.06
CA SER A 60 -9.70 -11.87 11.38
C SER A 60 -10.04 -13.34 11.14
N GLY A 61 -9.05 -14.24 11.19
CA GLY A 61 -9.17 -15.63 10.79
C GLY A 61 -9.02 -15.88 9.28
N THR A 62 -8.71 -14.86 8.48
CA THR A 62 -8.37 -15.03 7.05
C THR A 62 -6.86 -15.16 6.86
N LEU A 63 -6.44 -15.95 5.87
CA LEU A 63 -5.04 -16.06 5.53
C LEU A 63 -4.60 -14.86 4.67
N PRO A 64 -3.48 -14.19 4.99
CA PRO A 64 -3.02 -13.03 4.24
C PRO A 64 -2.73 -13.35 2.77
N GLU A 65 -2.25 -14.55 2.44
CA GLU A 65 -1.97 -14.98 1.08
C GLU A 65 -3.21 -15.08 0.19
N GLU A 66 -4.34 -15.55 0.74
CA GLU A 66 -5.60 -15.67 0.00
C GLU A 66 -6.15 -14.27 -0.31
N ILE A 67 -6.19 -13.43 0.72
CA ILE A 67 -6.69 -12.06 0.62
C ILE A 67 -5.78 -11.19 -0.26
N ALA A 68 -4.46 -11.38 -0.19
CA ALA A 68 -3.51 -10.66 -1.02
C ALA A 68 -3.67 -11.04 -2.50
N LEU A 69 -3.96 -12.31 -2.80
CA LEU A 69 -4.23 -12.75 -4.17
C LEU A 69 -5.47 -12.08 -4.74
N GLU A 70 -6.58 -12.08 -3.99
CA GLU A 70 -7.82 -11.40 -4.39
C GLU A 70 -7.59 -9.90 -4.59
N TRP A 71 -6.94 -9.24 -3.64
CA TRP A 71 -6.61 -7.82 -3.75
C TRP A 71 -5.73 -7.52 -4.96
N ALA A 72 -4.71 -8.34 -5.22
CA ALA A 72 -3.78 -8.14 -6.33
C ALA A 72 -4.48 -8.25 -7.69
N GLN A 73 -5.44 -9.18 -7.84
CA GLN A 73 -6.24 -9.31 -9.06
C GLN A 73 -7.03 -8.03 -9.35
N SER A 74 -7.79 -7.54 -8.36
CA SER A 74 -8.53 -6.28 -8.50
C SER A 74 -7.62 -5.06 -8.66
N TRP A 75 -6.44 -5.07 -8.05
CA TRP A 75 -5.46 -3.99 -8.20
C TRP A 75 -4.87 -3.94 -9.62
N VAL A 76 -4.57 -5.10 -10.22
CA VAL A 76 -4.09 -5.18 -11.61
C VAL A 76 -5.12 -4.61 -12.60
N GLU A 77 -6.41 -4.81 -12.36
CA GLU A 77 -7.48 -4.20 -13.17
C GLU A 77 -7.42 -2.67 -13.10
N LYS A 78 -7.33 -2.11 -11.88
CA LYS A 78 -7.17 -0.65 -11.69
C LYS A 78 -5.90 -0.10 -12.34
N VAL A 79 -4.80 -0.86 -12.30
CA VAL A 79 -3.57 -0.52 -12.99
C VAL A 79 -3.83 -0.42 -14.49
N ARG A 80 -4.46 -1.43 -15.10
CA ARG A 80 -4.80 -1.43 -16.53
C ARG A 80 -5.67 -0.24 -16.90
N GLU A 81 -6.71 0.04 -16.12
CA GLU A 81 -7.59 1.21 -16.33
C GLU A 81 -6.80 2.52 -16.30
N THR A 82 -5.95 2.70 -15.28
CA THR A 82 -5.12 3.91 -15.10
C THR A 82 -4.17 4.15 -16.28
N TYR A 83 -3.63 3.09 -16.89
CA TYR A 83 -2.75 3.22 -18.07
C TYR A 83 -3.51 3.23 -19.41
N SER A 84 -4.76 2.76 -19.46
CA SER A 84 -5.60 2.92 -20.66
C SER A 84 -6.23 4.32 -20.77
N ALA A 85 -6.35 5.04 -19.65
CA ALA A 85 -6.92 6.38 -19.56
C ALA A 85 -5.87 7.51 -19.64
N ALA A 86 -4.58 7.17 -19.64
CA ALA A 86 -3.45 8.10 -19.76
C ALA A 86 -2.94 8.15 -21.21
#